data_AF-A0A257JFM5-F1
#
_entry.id   AF-A0A257JFM5-F1
#
_cell.length_a   1.000
_cell.length_b   1.000
_cell.length_c   1.000
_cell.angle_alpha   90.00
_cell.angle_beta   90.00
_cell.angle_gamma   90.00
#
_symmetry.space_group_name_H-M   'P 1'
#
loop_
_entity.id
_entity.type
_entity.pdbx_description
1 polymer ?
#
loop_
_entity_poly.entity_id
_entity_poly.type
_entity_poly.pdbx_seq_one_letter_code
_entity_poly.pdbx_strand_id
1 'polypeptide(L)' 'MESLTQLWTVTNGQDKALAENNHAGINSPGYTPGPYSNDAEMLARRFTDWYCDVSRAYIDAHVK' A
#
# COMPACT_ATOMS: atom_id res chain seq x y z
N MET A 1 8.26 -29.48 1.50
CA MET A 1 8.17 -28.13 0.91
C MET A 1 6.87 -27.45 1.35
N GLU A 2 5.71 -28.10 1.23
CA GLU A 2 4.43 -27.55 1.72
C GLU A 2 4.47 -27.08 3.18
N SER A 3 5.08 -27.85 4.09
CA SER A 3 5.18 -27.44 5.51
C SER A 3 5.99 -26.16 5.75
N LEU A 4 6.91 -25.80 4.84
CA LEU A 4 7.72 -24.58 4.95
C LEU A 4 7.01 -23.35 4.36
N THR A 5 6.06 -23.56 3.44
CA THR A 5 5.38 -22.47 2.72
C THR A 5 3.94 -22.27 3.17
N GLN A 6 3.33 -23.24 3.85
CA GLN A 6 1.92 -23.21 4.25
C GLN A 6 1.55 -21.91 4.97
N LEU A 7 2.38 -21.46 5.92
CA LEU A 7 2.14 -20.22 6.65
C LEU A 7 2.03 -19.02 5.70
N TRP A 8 3.02 -18.86 4.81
CA TRP A 8 3.05 -17.78 3.83
C TRP A 8 1.88 -17.85 2.85
N THR A 9 1.49 -19.04 2.40
CA THR A 9 0.32 -19.21 1.53
C THR A 9 -0.96 -18.70 2.22
N VAL A 10 -1.14 -19.02 3.50
CA VAL A 10 -2.31 -18.60 4.27
C VAL A 10 -2.28 -17.09 4.52
N THR A 11 -1.16 -16.54 5.01
CA THR A 11 -1.08 -15.11 5.34
C THR A 11 -1.14 -14.22 4.10
N ASN A 12 -0.52 -14.63 2.99
CA ASN A 12 -0.65 -13.91 1.72
C ASN A 12 -2.11 -13.88 1.22
N GLY A 13 -2.87 -14.95 1.47
CA GLY A 13 -4.31 -14.96 1.17
C GLY A 13 -5.09 -13.93 1.99
N GLN A 14 -4.72 -13.75 3.27
CA GLN A 14 -5.32 -12.74 4.14
C GLN A 14 -4.94 -11.32 3.69
N ASP A 15 -3.67 -11.06 3.39
CA ASP A 15 -3.20 -9.77 2.90
C ASP A 15 -3.86 -9.39 1.56
N LYS A 16 -4.02 -10.36 0.66
CA LYS A 16 -4.72 -10.17 -0.61
C LYS A 16 -6.16 -9.71 -0.38
N ALA A 17 -6.92 -10.44 0.44
CA ALA A 17 -8.32 -10.10 0.71
C ALA A 17 -8.45 -8.70 1.34
N LEU A 18 -7.53 -8.34 2.24
CA LEU A 18 -7.48 -7.01 2.83
C LEU A 18 -7.21 -5.92 1.78
N ALA A 19 -6.22 -6.13 0.90
CA ALA A 19 -5.86 -5.18 -0.14
C ALA A 19 -6.98 -4.99 -1.18
N GLU A 20 -7.63 -6.08 -1.61
CA GLU A 20 -8.75 -6.04 -2.56
C GLU A 20 -9.96 -5.28 -1.99
N ASN A 21 -10.32 -5.55 -0.74
CA ASN A 21 -11.40 -4.83 -0.06
C ASN A 21 -11.07 -3.34 0.13
N ASN A 22 -9.83 -3.01 0.52
CA ASN A 22 -9.39 -1.63 0.64
C ASN A 22 -9.47 -0.87 -0.70
N HIS A 23 -9.04 -1.51 -1.80
CA HIS A 23 -9.12 -0.90 -3.13
C HIS A 23 -10.56 -0.67 -3.58
N ALA A 24 -11.47 -1.62 -3.30
CA ALA A 24 -12.90 -1.43 -3.56
C ALA A 24 -13.47 -0.21 -2.82
N GLY A 25 -13.05 0.00 -1.57
CA GLY A 25 -13.42 1.18 -0.77
C GLY A 25 -12.85 2.49 -1.33
N ILE A 26 -11.57 2.50 -1.72
CA ILE A 26 -10.89 3.68 -2.30
C ILE A 26 -11.57 4.16 -3.58
N ASN A 27 -12.12 3.24 -4.38
CA ASN A 27 -12.83 3.57 -5.63
C ASN A 27 -14.23 4.19 -5.40
N SER A 28 -14.70 4.27 -4.15
CA SER A 28 -15.96 4.91 -3.81
C SER A 28 -15.86 6.45 -3.90
N PRO A 29 -16.88 7.16 -4.42
CA PRO A 29 -16.91 8.63 -4.43
C PRO A 29 -16.84 9.28 -3.04
N GLY A 30 -17.21 8.54 -1.98
CA GLY A 30 -17.17 9.04 -0.61
C GLY A 30 -15.83 8.84 0.10
N TYR A 31 -14.87 8.18 -0.54
CA TYR A 31 -13.56 7.97 0.07
C TYR A 31 -12.79 9.30 0.20
N THR A 32 -12.23 9.51 1.38
CA THR A 32 -11.25 10.57 1.63
C THR A 32 -10.08 9.97 2.41
N PRO A 33 -8.82 10.28 2.07
CA PRO A 33 -7.67 9.76 2.81
C PRO A 33 -7.70 10.18 4.28
N GLY A 34 -7.57 9.21 5.18
CA GLY A 34 -7.39 9.45 6.61
C GLY A 34 -5.92 9.66 6.99
N PRO A 35 -5.63 10.16 8.21
CA PRO A 35 -4.26 10.27 8.70
C PRO A 35 -3.69 8.88 9.02
N TYR A 36 -2.42 8.65 8.66
CA TYR A 36 -1.69 7.47 9.13
C TYR A 36 -1.51 7.50 10.65
N SER A 37 -1.63 6.35 11.29
CA SER A 37 -1.23 6.11 12.69
C SER A 37 0.26 6.38 12.88
N ASN A 38 0.61 7.11 13.94
CA ASN A 38 2.00 7.36 14.31
C ASN A 38 2.72 6.13 14.85
N ASP A 39 1.98 5.21 15.49
CA ASP A 39 2.57 4.04 16.16
C ASP A 39 2.63 2.82 15.23
N ALA A 40 1.60 2.62 14.40
CA ALA A 40 1.43 1.40 13.61
C ALA A 40 1.82 1.55 12.13
N GLU A 41 1.76 2.77 11.56
CA GLU A 41 1.82 2.97 10.10
C GLU A 41 3.03 3.80 9.66
N MET A 42 4.05 3.91 10.50
CA MET A 42 5.28 4.65 10.18
C MET A 42 5.92 4.19 8.86
N LEU A 43 5.97 2.88 8.59
CA LEU A 43 6.56 2.36 7.35
C LEU A 43 5.70 2.63 6.12
N ALA A 44 4.37 2.57 6.26
CA ALA A 44 3.45 2.91 5.18
C ALA A 44 3.60 4.39 4.80
N ARG A 45 3.64 5.29 5.81
CA ARG A 45 3.88 6.73 5.59
C ARG A 45 5.21 6.98 4.87
N ARG A 46 6.31 6.40 5.38
CA ARG A 46 7.64 6.55 4.76
C ARG A 46 7.69 6.04 3.32
N PHE A 47 7.01 4.93 3.03
CA PHE A 47 6.90 4.42 1.67
C PHE A 47 6.15 5.38 0.75
N THR A 48 5.01 5.91 1.20
CA THR A 48 4.22 6.88 0.43
C THR A 48 5.02 8.15 0.15
N ASP A 49 5.69 8.70 1.16
CA ASP A 49 6.52 9.91 1.03
C ASP A 49 7.62 9.69 -0.02
N TRP A 50 8.37 8.58 0.10
CA TRP A 50 9.40 8.20 -0.86
C TRP A 50 8.85 8.03 -2.29
N TYR A 51 7.71 7.35 -2.44
CA TYR A 51 7.10 7.12 -3.75
C TYR A 51 6.72 8.45 -4.43
N CYS A 52 6.14 9.39 -3.67
CA CYS A 52 5.78 10.70 -4.19
C CYS A 52 7.01 11.53 -4.59
N ASP A 53 8.07 11.51 -3.79
CA ASP A 53 9.31 12.23 -4.08
C ASP A 53 10.00 11.70 -5.34
N VAL A 54 10.14 10.38 -5.45
CA VAL A 54 10.74 9.74 -6.62
C VAL A 54 9.89 9.99 -7.87
N SER A 55 8.56 9.88 -7.75
CA SER A 55 7.65 10.12 -8.87
C SER A 55 7.74 11.56 -9.36
N ARG A 56 7.84 12.53 -8.45
CA ARG A 56 8.00 13.95 -8.80
C ARG A 56 9.31 14.21 -9.52
N ALA A 57 10.43 13.68 -9.00
CA ALA A 57 11.73 13.78 -9.65
C ALA A 57 11.72 13.18 -11.07
N TYR A 58 11.03 12.06 -11.26
CA TYR A 58 10.88 11.44 -12.58
C TYR A 58 10.09 12.33 -13.55
N ILE A 59 8.92 12.83 -13.11
CA ILE A 59 8.05 13.70 -13.92
C ILE A 59 8.81 14.96 -14.35
N ASP A 60 9.51 15.63 -13.43
CA ASP A 60 10.25 16.87 -13.71
C ASP A 60 11.36 16.69 -14.76
N ALA A 61 11.94 15.49 -14.81
CA ALA A 61 13.00 15.14 -15.74
C ALA A 61 12.51 14.68 -17.12
N HIS A 62 11.28 14.16 -17.25
CA HIS A 62 10.84 13.44 -18.45
C HIS A 62 9.53 13.93 -19.08
N VAL A 63 8.72 14.73 -18.39
CA VAL A 63 7.36 15.12 -18.85
C VAL A 63 7.29 16.65 -19.08
N LYS A 64 8.35 17.24 -19.63
CA LYS A 64 8.34 18.62 -20.16
C LYS A 64 8.00 18.64 -21.64
#